data_AF-A0A0B8T004-F1
#
_entry.id   AF-A0A0B8T004-F1
#
_cell.length_a   1.000
_cell.length_b   1.000
_cell.length_c   1.000
_cell.angle_alpha   90.00
_cell.angle_beta   90.00
_cell.angle_gamma   90.00
#
_symmetry.space_group_name_H-M   'P 1'
#
loop_
_entity.id
_entity.type
_entity.pdbx_description
1 polymer ?
#
loop_
_entity_poly.entity_id
_entity_poly.type
_entity_poly.pdbx_seq_one_letter_code
_entity_poly.pdbx_strand_id
1 'polypeptide(L)'
;MGWFTRFKKNEPTTQVDAKTVALPESSKQISVDNSQLNGASIHDQQGIFLIYAYLQQDFEKRGFDDALVSPDEGYKNDNIRLIKYDLEILVHQIKTYHESLMKDIEFHIHSRGRAGLIDLVDELKIKQTDLKAHMDKVQEFEHSLQSDSGFCERAILAYKRGFMKGMASITQTYLLSKKF
;
A
#
# COMPACT_ATOMS: atom_id res chain seq x y z
N MET A 1 67.80 -36.57 -4.90
CA MET A 1 67.51 -37.97 -4.52
C MET A 1 66.10 -37.98 -3.96
N GLY A 2 65.07 -38.44 -4.70
CA GLY A 2 64.64 -39.85 -4.80
C GLY A 2 63.78 -40.21 -3.57
N TRP A 3 62.54 -40.72 -3.61
CA TRP A 3 61.83 -41.53 -4.61
C TRP A 3 60.29 -41.33 -4.52
N PHE A 4 59.62 -41.71 -5.61
CA PHE A 4 58.17 -41.79 -5.79
C PHE A 4 57.59 -43.17 -5.39
N THR A 5 56.25 -43.24 -5.44
CA THR A 5 55.34 -44.40 -5.66
C THR A 5 54.70 -45.02 -4.42
N ARG A 6 53.43 -45.46 -4.37
CA ARG A 6 52.18 -45.35 -5.20
C ARG A 6 51.05 -46.09 -4.43
N PHE A 7 49.83 -46.02 -4.97
CA PHE A 7 48.65 -46.93 -4.84
C PHE A 7 47.54 -46.51 -3.86
N LYS A 8 46.25 -46.88 -4.05
CA LYS A 8 45.26 -46.79 -5.16
C LYS A 8 43.96 -47.39 -4.57
N LYS A 9 42.89 -46.57 -4.50
CA LYS A 9 41.45 -46.84 -4.72
C LYS A 9 40.66 -47.97 -3.99
N ASN A 10 39.52 -47.52 -3.43
CA ASN A 10 38.14 -48.06 -3.39
C ASN A 10 37.59 -48.87 -2.18
N GLU A 11 36.38 -48.44 -1.80
CA GLU A 11 35.49 -48.73 -0.67
C GLU A 11 34.90 -50.15 -0.61
N PRO A 12 34.17 -50.48 0.47
CA PRO A 12 32.72 -50.58 0.29
C PRO A 12 31.86 -49.93 1.38
N THR A 13 30.73 -49.40 0.89
CA THR A 13 29.48 -48.94 1.51
C THR A 13 28.96 -49.78 2.68
N THR A 14 28.46 -49.14 3.74
CA THR A 14 27.14 -49.45 4.37
C THR A 14 26.61 -48.21 5.07
N GLN A 15 25.36 -47.87 4.74
CA GLN A 15 24.48 -46.80 5.22
C GLN A 15 24.10 -47.06 6.70
N VAL A 16 23.59 -46.15 7.54
CA VAL A 16 22.26 -45.51 7.49
C VAL A 16 22.17 -44.33 8.50
N ASP A 17 21.33 -43.33 8.14
CA ASP A 17 20.55 -42.41 8.98
C ASP A 17 21.20 -41.27 9.78
N ALA A 18 21.31 -40.10 9.12
CA ALA A 18 21.28 -38.79 9.79
C ALA A 18 20.06 -37.99 9.31
N LYS A 19 19.21 -37.60 10.27
CA LYS A 19 17.99 -36.82 10.11
C LYS A 19 18.21 -35.54 9.29
N THR A 20 17.37 -35.37 8.29
CA THR A 20 17.10 -34.14 7.57
C THR A 20 16.48 -33.08 8.49
N VAL A 21 17.14 -31.95 8.65
CA VAL A 21 16.50 -30.70 9.09
C VAL A 21 16.35 -29.83 7.85
N ALA A 22 15.10 -29.71 7.38
CA ALA A 22 14.73 -28.80 6.32
C ALA A 22 14.80 -27.35 6.83
N LEU A 23 15.64 -26.53 6.19
CA LEU A 23 15.51 -25.06 6.22
C LEU A 23 14.49 -24.66 5.15
N PRO A 24 13.46 -23.86 5.46
CA PRO A 24 12.62 -23.28 4.43
C PRO A 24 13.31 -22.09 3.76
N GLU A 25 12.96 -21.95 2.50
CA GLU A 25 13.67 -21.27 1.43
C GLU A 25 13.40 -19.75 1.37
N SER A 26 14.37 -19.04 0.78
CA SER A 26 14.19 -17.94 -0.18
C SER A 26 13.49 -16.65 0.29
N SER A 27 14.26 -15.74 0.89
CA SER A 27 13.96 -14.30 0.80
C SER A 27 14.47 -13.77 -0.55
N LYS A 28 13.59 -13.76 -1.56
CA LYS A 28 13.82 -13.04 -2.82
C LYS A 28 14.10 -11.58 -2.50
N GLN A 29 15.33 -11.13 -2.75
CA GLN A 29 15.65 -9.72 -2.86
C GLN A 29 14.84 -9.15 -4.02
N ILE A 30 13.91 -8.23 -3.73
CA ILE A 30 13.20 -7.46 -4.74
C ILE A 30 14.22 -6.46 -5.29
N SER A 31 14.87 -6.84 -6.38
CA SER A 31 15.58 -5.89 -7.24
C SER A 31 14.53 -5.02 -7.91
N VAL A 32 14.43 -3.76 -7.50
CA VAL A 32 13.56 -2.78 -8.16
C VAL A 32 14.24 -2.41 -9.47
N ASP A 33 13.78 -3.01 -10.57
CA ASP A 33 14.18 -2.65 -11.91
C ASP A 33 13.41 -1.39 -12.33
N ASN A 34 14.11 -0.25 -12.39
CA ASN A 34 13.55 1.06 -12.81
C ASN A 34 13.42 1.19 -14.34
N SER A 35 13.43 0.08 -15.09
CA SER A 35 13.31 0.10 -16.54
C SER A 35 11.88 -0.18 -17.00
N GLN A 36 10.98 0.78 -16.83
CA GLN A 36 9.74 0.83 -17.62
C GLN A 36 9.19 2.26 -17.75
N LEU A 37 9.98 3.11 -18.39
CA LEU A 37 9.47 4.21 -19.20
C LEU A 37 8.95 3.60 -20.51
N ASN A 38 7.66 3.30 -20.59
CA ASN A 38 6.86 3.30 -21.83
C ASN A 38 5.38 3.10 -21.46
N GLY A 39 4.51 3.91 -22.06
CA GLY A 39 3.10 4.04 -21.68
C GLY A 39 2.31 2.72 -21.70
N ALA A 40 1.28 2.72 -20.86
CA ALA A 40 0.23 1.71 -20.65
C ALA A 40 0.46 0.67 -19.52
N SER A 41 -0.39 0.82 -18.49
CA SER A 41 -0.81 -0.18 -17.49
C SER A 41 0.09 -0.47 -16.28
N ILE A 42 0.13 0.47 -15.32
CA ILE A 42 0.29 0.16 -13.88
C ILE A 42 -0.75 0.97 -13.10
N HIS A 43 -1.99 0.52 -13.12
CA HIS A 43 -3.12 1.28 -12.57
C HIS A 43 -3.50 0.89 -11.12
N ASP A 44 -2.80 -0.09 -10.53
CA ASP A 44 -3.29 -0.71 -9.30
C ASP A 44 -2.52 -0.35 -8.02
N GLN A 45 -1.35 0.31 -8.10
CA GLN A 45 -0.49 0.52 -6.92
C GLN A 45 0.27 1.84 -6.86
N GLN A 46 -0.11 2.86 -7.64
CA GLN A 46 0.62 4.14 -7.65
C GLN A 46 -0.30 5.35 -7.71
N GLY A 47 0.17 6.47 -7.15
CA GLY A 47 -0.53 7.75 -7.16
C GLY A 47 -1.91 7.68 -6.50
N ILE A 48 -2.90 8.29 -7.15
CA ILE A 48 -4.25 8.45 -6.61
C ILE A 48 -4.97 7.13 -6.26
N PHE A 49 -4.64 6.02 -6.92
CA PHE A 49 -5.28 4.73 -6.64
C PHE A 49 -5.00 4.21 -5.24
N LEU A 50 -3.90 4.65 -4.61
CA LEU A 50 -3.61 4.33 -3.22
C LEU A 50 -4.63 4.95 -2.25
N ILE A 51 -5.13 6.16 -2.54
CA ILE A 51 -6.20 6.79 -1.75
C ILE A 51 -7.49 5.98 -1.90
N TYR A 52 -7.86 5.63 -3.13
CA TYR A 52 -9.06 4.81 -3.36
C TYR A 52 -8.97 3.44 -2.69
N ALA A 53 -7.83 2.76 -2.81
CA ALA A 53 -7.60 1.46 -2.19
C ALA A 53 -7.72 1.55 -0.66
N TYR A 54 -7.18 2.60 -0.04
CA TYR A 54 -7.36 2.84 1.39
C TYR A 54 -8.83 3.07 1.76
N LEU A 55 -9.55 3.91 1.03
CA LEU A 55 -10.97 4.21 1.29
C LEU A 55 -11.93 3.03 1.02
N GLN A 56 -11.48 2.04 0.25
CA GLN A 56 -12.22 0.81 -0.04
C GLN A 56 -12.05 -0.27 1.04
N GLN A 57 -11.15 -0.07 2.02
CA GLN A 57 -11.00 -0.99 3.14
C GLN A 57 -12.30 -1.12 3.94
N ASP A 58 -12.47 -2.27 4.60
CA ASP A 58 -13.64 -2.55 5.42
C ASP A 58 -13.52 -1.90 6.80
N PHE A 59 -13.74 -0.59 6.84
CA PHE A 59 -13.77 0.18 8.09
C PHE A 59 -14.91 -0.25 9.01
N GLU A 60 -16.01 -0.79 8.47
CA GLU A 60 -17.13 -1.27 9.27
C GLU A 60 -16.72 -2.50 10.08
N LYS A 61 -16.06 -3.48 9.45
CA LYS A 61 -15.51 -4.61 10.19
C LYS A 61 -14.45 -4.17 11.21
N ARG A 62 -13.53 -3.27 10.82
CA ARG A 62 -12.53 -2.73 11.74
C ARG A 62 -13.17 -2.11 12.98
N GLY A 63 -14.19 -1.27 12.80
CA GLY A 63 -14.93 -0.67 13.91
C GLY A 63 -15.64 -1.70 14.79
N PHE A 64 -16.23 -2.73 14.18
CA PHE A 64 -16.86 -3.83 14.92
C PHE A 64 -15.85 -4.57 15.79
N ASP A 65 -14.72 -4.97 15.23
CA ASP A 65 -13.66 -5.69 15.94
C ASP A 65 -13.07 -4.83 17.07
N ASP A 66 -12.84 -3.54 16.82
CA ASP A 66 -12.35 -2.58 17.82
C ASP A 66 -13.29 -2.45 19.02
N ALA A 67 -14.60 -2.41 18.80
CA ALA A 67 -15.57 -2.34 19.89
C ALA A 67 -15.56 -3.60 20.77
N LEU A 68 -15.29 -4.78 20.19
CA LEU A 68 -15.13 -6.02 20.95
C LEU A 68 -13.88 -6.03 21.84
N VAL A 69 -12.85 -5.27 21.47
CA VAL A 69 -11.61 -5.12 22.24
C VAL A 69 -11.77 -4.07 23.34
N SER A 70 -12.20 -2.85 22.98
CA SER A 70 -12.40 -1.75 23.93
C SER A 70 -13.69 -0.99 23.62
N PRO A 71 -14.78 -1.24 24.38
CA PRO A 71 -16.10 -0.66 24.15
C PRO A 71 -16.26 0.76 24.73
N ASP A 72 -15.24 1.62 24.61
CA ASP A 72 -15.27 2.98 25.15
C ASP A 72 -15.20 4.06 24.06
N GLU A 73 -15.80 5.21 24.37
CA GLU A 73 -15.88 6.34 23.45
C GLU A 73 -14.51 6.99 23.17
N GLY A 74 -13.57 6.93 24.12
CA GLY A 74 -12.22 7.45 23.94
C GLY A 74 -11.48 6.69 22.85
N TYR A 75 -11.44 5.37 22.98
CA TYR A 75 -10.81 4.46 22.02
C TYR A 75 -11.42 4.60 20.61
N LYS A 76 -12.74 4.72 20.50
CA LYS A 76 -13.41 4.98 19.23
C LYS A 76 -12.96 6.30 18.60
N ASN A 77 -12.91 7.38 19.38
CA ASN A 77 -12.56 8.70 18.88
C ASN A 77 -11.09 8.80 18.48
N ASP A 78 -10.20 8.14 19.21
CA ASP A 78 -8.78 8.06 18.86
C ASP A 78 -8.57 7.29 17.55
N ASN A 79 -9.25 6.16 17.36
CA ASN A 79 -9.18 5.43 16.10
C ASN A 79 -9.76 6.20 14.90
N ILE A 80 -10.83 6.98 15.09
CA ILE A 80 -11.32 7.89 14.05
C ILE A 80 -10.24 8.91 13.67
N ARG A 81 -9.51 9.46 14.64
CA ARG A 81 -8.39 10.39 14.37
C ARG A 81 -7.26 9.69 13.62
N LEU A 82 -6.90 8.47 14.01
CA LEU A 82 -5.89 7.68 13.30
C LEU A 82 -6.28 7.44 11.85
N ILE A 83 -7.54 7.07 11.57
CA ILE A 83 -8.04 6.90 10.19
C ILE A 83 -7.86 8.17 9.37
N LYS A 84 -8.12 9.34 9.96
CA LYS A 84 -7.93 10.65 9.31
C LYS A 84 -6.44 10.95 9.06
N TYR A 85 -5.58 10.74 10.05
CA TYR A 85 -4.14 10.97 9.92
C TYR A 85 -3.49 10.06 8.89
N ASP A 86 -3.87 8.79 8.85
CA ASP A 86 -3.39 7.85 7.84
C ASP A 86 -3.77 8.33 6.43
N LEU A 87 -4.99 8.84 6.26
CA LEU A 87 -5.43 9.42 4.99
C LEU A 87 -4.69 10.70 4.64
N GLU A 88 -4.44 11.58 5.62
CA GLU A 88 -3.67 12.82 5.45
C GLU A 88 -2.23 12.51 4.98
N ILE A 89 -1.59 11.53 5.61
CA ILE A 89 -0.25 11.05 5.23
C ILE A 89 -0.26 10.56 3.77
N LEU A 90 -1.24 9.73 3.39
CA LEU A 90 -1.36 9.22 2.02
C LEU A 90 -1.54 10.35 1.01
N VAL A 91 -2.43 11.31 1.28
CA VAL A 91 -2.65 12.47 0.41
C VAL A 91 -1.36 13.27 0.23
N HIS A 92 -0.63 13.54 1.32
CA HIS A 92 0.65 14.25 1.24
C HIS A 92 1.71 13.50 0.42
N GLN A 93 1.85 12.19 0.63
CA GLN A 93 2.80 11.37 -0.12
C GLN A 93 2.53 11.42 -1.63
N ILE A 94 1.25 11.30 -2.02
CA ILE A 94 0.84 11.29 -3.42
C ILE A 94 1.00 12.69 -4.05
N LYS A 95 0.69 13.74 -3.30
CA LYS A 95 0.91 15.13 -3.73
C LYS A 95 2.39 15.38 -4.03
N THR A 96 3.28 15.03 -3.11
CA THR A 96 4.74 15.15 -3.31
C THR A 96 5.21 14.33 -4.51
N TYR A 97 4.71 13.11 -4.68
CA TYR A 97 5.04 12.26 -5.82
C TYR A 97 4.65 12.91 -7.16
N HIS A 98 3.42 13.40 -7.28
CA HIS A 98 2.95 14.03 -8.52
C HIS A 98 3.62 15.37 -8.80
N GLU A 99 3.93 16.17 -7.77
CA GLU A 99 4.72 17.40 -7.94
C GLU A 99 6.13 17.12 -8.47
N SER A 100 6.79 16.05 -8.00
CA SER A 100 8.09 15.64 -8.53
C SER A 100 7.99 15.21 -9.98
N LEU A 101 7.01 14.37 -10.31
CA LEU A 101 6.77 13.92 -11.68
C LEU A 101 6.46 15.08 -12.64
N MET A 102 5.74 16.10 -12.19
CA MET A 102 5.41 17.27 -12.99
C MET A 102 6.69 18.01 -13.41
N LYS A 103 7.60 18.25 -12.46
CA LYS A 103 8.89 18.90 -12.72
C LYS A 103 9.73 18.09 -13.72
N ASP A 104 9.73 16.77 -13.61
CA ASP A 104 10.46 15.90 -14.52
C ASP A 104 9.88 15.96 -15.95
N ILE A 105 8.55 15.92 -16.09
CA ILE A 105 7.86 16.06 -17.37
C ILE A 105 8.16 17.43 -17.99
N GLU A 106 8.09 18.51 -17.22
CA GLU A 106 8.38 19.87 -17.71
C GLU A 106 9.84 20.01 -18.19
N PHE A 107 10.79 19.49 -17.43
CA PHE A 107 12.20 19.44 -17.82
C PHE A 107 12.37 18.68 -19.14
N HIS A 108 11.69 17.54 -19.27
CA HIS A 108 11.72 16.73 -20.47
C HIS A 108 11.11 17.42 -21.69
N ILE A 109 9.93 18.04 -21.55
CA ILE A 109 9.30 18.86 -22.60
C ILE A 109 10.28 19.93 -23.09
N HIS A 110 10.89 20.67 -22.17
CA HIS A 110 11.84 21.73 -22.52
C HIS A 110 13.07 21.19 -23.27
N SER A 111 13.68 20.10 -22.76
CA SER A 111 14.88 19.53 -23.36
C SER A 111 14.62 18.93 -24.75
N ARG A 112 13.51 18.20 -24.93
CA ARG A 112 13.13 17.62 -26.23
C ARG A 112 12.73 18.70 -27.24
N GLY A 113 12.04 19.74 -26.78
CA GLY A 113 11.68 20.89 -27.62
C GLY A 113 12.89 21.59 -28.22
N ARG A 114 13.95 21.81 -27.42
CA ARG A 114 15.22 22.36 -27.92
C ARG A 114 15.92 21.45 -28.94
N ALA A 115 15.71 20.14 -28.85
CA ALA A 115 16.25 19.15 -29.78
C ALA A 115 15.39 18.97 -31.05
N GLY A 116 14.27 19.67 -31.18
CA GLY A 116 13.37 19.57 -32.33
C GLY A 116 12.52 18.28 -32.37
N LEU A 117 12.42 17.55 -31.25
CA LEU A 117 11.68 16.29 -31.16
C LEU A 117 10.18 16.55 -30.91
N ILE A 118 9.49 17.11 -31.91
CA ILE A 118 8.12 17.64 -31.79
C ILE A 118 7.12 16.56 -31.34
N ASP A 119 7.11 15.39 -31.99
CA ASP A 119 6.16 14.31 -31.67
C ASP A 119 6.28 13.86 -30.21
N LEU A 120 7.51 13.76 -29.70
CA LEU A 120 7.77 13.38 -28.31
C LEU A 120 7.38 14.50 -27.33
N VAL A 121 7.52 15.76 -27.72
CA VAL A 121 7.03 16.89 -26.93
C VAL A 121 5.51 16.83 -26.80
N ASP A 122 4.80 16.54 -27.89
CA ASP A 122 3.35 16.49 -27.86
C ASP A 122 2.84 15.28 -27.06
N GLU A 123 3.52 14.12 -27.13
CA GLU A 123 3.24 12.99 -26.24
C GLU A 123 3.43 13.37 -24.76
N LEU A 124 4.51 14.09 -24.43
CA LEU A 124 4.77 14.52 -23.06
C LEU A 124 3.74 15.54 -22.56
N LYS A 125 3.23 16.43 -23.41
CA LYS A 125 2.15 17.37 -23.04
C LYS A 125 0.84 16.65 -22.74
N ILE A 126 0.52 15.57 -23.46
CA ILE A 126 -0.64 14.74 -23.16
C ILE A 126 -0.48 14.14 -21.76
N LYS A 127 0.67 13.51 -21.47
CA LYS A 127 0.97 12.97 -20.13
C LYS A 127 0.94 14.04 -19.04
N GLN A 128 1.41 15.26 -19.34
CA GLN A 128 1.35 16.40 -18.43
C GLN A 128 -0.11 16.76 -18.09
N THR A 129 -0.99 16.72 -19.09
CA THR A 129 -2.42 17.00 -18.92
C THR A 129 -3.08 15.96 -18.03
N ASP A 130 -2.80 14.68 -18.25
CA ASP A 130 -3.31 13.59 -17.40
C ASP A 130 -2.79 13.71 -15.96
N LEU A 131 -1.50 13.97 -15.78
CA LEU A 131 -0.90 14.19 -14.46
C LEU A 131 -1.55 15.37 -13.74
N LYS A 132 -1.84 16.47 -14.45
CA LYS A 132 -2.52 17.62 -13.88
C LYS A 132 -3.92 17.26 -13.40
N ALA A 133 -4.69 16.49 -14.19
CA ALA A 133 -5.99 16.00 -13.77
C ALA A 133 -5.90 15.13 -12.50
N HIS A 134 -4.85 14.30 -12.37
CA HIS A 134 -4.60 13.53 -11.15
C HIS A 134 -4.29 14.44 -9.94
N MET A 135 -3.47 15.48 -10.13
CA MET A 135 -3.17 16.47 -9.08
C MET A 135 -4.43 17.21 -8.62
N ASP A 136 -5.29 17.62 -9.55
CA ASP A 136 -6.56 18.28 -9.23
C ASP A 136 -7.45 17.35 -8.38
N LYS A 137 -7.49 16.05 -8.69
CA LYS A 137 -8.21 15.06 -7.87
C LYS A 137 -7.60 14.83 -6.49
N VAL A 138 -6.29 14.86 -6.36
CA VAL A 138 -5.62 14.79 -5.04
C VAL A 138 -5.98 16.02 -4.20
N GLN A 139 -6.07 17.19 -4.82
CA GLN A 139 -6.52 18.41 -4.15
C GLN A 139 -8.00 18.34 -3.72
N GLU A 140 -8.87 17.70 -4.51
CA GLU A 140 -10.25 17.41 -4.08
C GLU A 140 -10.26 16.53 -2.81
N PHE A 141 -9.41 15.51 -2.71
CA PHE A 141 -9.30 14.68 -1.52
C PHE A 141 -8.79 15.44 -0.29
N GLU A 142 -7.80 16.31 -0.48
CA GLU A 142 -7.28 17.20 0.57
C GLU A 142 -8.40 18.10 1.12
N HIS A 143 -9.19 18.71 0.23
CA HIS A 143 -10.33 19.53 0.62
C HIS A 143 -11.45 18.72 1.31
N SER A 144 -11.77 17.53 0.81
CA SER A 144 -12.74 16.63 1.45
C SER A 144 -12.32 16.21 2.85
N LEU A 145 -11.02 16.01 3.08
CA LEU A 145 -10.49 15.68 4.41
C LEU A 145 -10.59 16.86 5.38
N GLN A 146 -10.30 18.09 4.91
CA GLN A 146 -10.40 19.30 5.74
C GLN A 146 -11.84 19.69 6.07
N SER A 147 -12.77 19.41 5.16
CA SER A 147 -14.20 19.71 5.32
C SER A 147 -15.01 18.58 5.95
N ASP A 148 -14.36 17.47 6.33
CA ASP A 148 -15.01 16.26 6.87
C ASP A 148 -16.18 15.75 5.99
N SER A 149 -16.00 15.80 4.67
CA SER A 149 -17.06 15.50 3.70
C SER A 149 -16.65 14.48 2.63
N GLY A 150 -17.62 13.96 1.89
CA GLY A 150 -17.38 13.15 0.69
C GLY A 150 -16.87 11.74 0.99
N PHE A 151 -15.89 11.26 0.21
CA PHE A 151 -15.41 9.88 0.34
C PHE A 151 -14.68 9.60 1.65
N CYS A 152 -14.03 10.62 2.23
CA CYS A 152 -13.36 10.53 3.52
C CYS A 152 -14.39 10.30 4.65
N GLU A 153 -15.52 11.00 4.58
CA GLU A 153 -16.63 10.85 5.52
C GLU A 153 -17.20 9.42 5.50
N ARG A 154 -17.31 8.80 4.31
CA ARG A 154 -17.77 7.41 4.17
C ARG A 154 -16.98 6.44 5.04
N ALA A 155 -15.65 6.53 5.05
CA ALA A 155 -14.79 5.66 5.84
C ALA A 155 -15.06 5.83 7.35
N ILE A 156 -15.19 7.08 7.80
CA ILE A 156 -15.48 7.42 9.20
C ILE A 156 -16.88 6.92 9.61
N LEU A 157 -17.89 7.10 8.75
CA LEU A 157 -19.25 6.63 9.01
C LEU A 157 -19.32 5.10 9.07
N ALA A 158 -18.64 4.41 8.15
CA ALA A 158 -18.53 2.96 8.17
C ALA A 158 -17.89 2.48 9.48
N TYR A 159 -16.79 3.09 9.90
CA TYR A 159 -16.14 2.80 11.19
C TYR A 159 -17.08 2.98 12.38
N LYS A 160 -17.73 4.14 12.49
CA LYS A 160 -18.70 4.44 13.57
C LYS A 160 -19.83 3.42 13.60
N ARG A 161 -20.38 3.06 12.44
CA ARG A 161 -21.45 2.06 12.32
C ARG A 161 -20.98 0.68 12.79
N GLY A 162 -19.79 0.27 12.37
CA GLY A 162 -19.14 -0.96 12.82
C GLY A 162 -19.02 -1.02 14.33
N PHE A 163 -18.47 0.04 14.91
CA PHE A 163 -18.30 0.16 16.36
C PHE A 163 -19.63 0.03 17.11
N MET A 164 -20.67 0.73 16.66
CA MET A 164 -22.01 0.62 17.24
C MET A 164 -22.57 -0.81 17.17
N LYS A 165 -22.32 -1.53 16.07
CA LYS A 165 -22.73 -2.93 15.94
C LYS A 165 -22.00 -3.83 16.94
N GLY A 166 -20.71 -3.61 17.15
CA GLY A 166 -19.93 -4.34 18.15
C GLY A 166 -20.47 -4.11 19.56
N MET A 167 -20.74 -2.85 19.92
CA MET A 167 -21.38 -2.48 21.19
C MET A 167 -22.73 -3.17 21.41
N ALA A 168 -23.58 -3.18 20.37
CA ALA A 168 -24.87 -3.86 20.41
C ALA A 168 -24.72 -5.37 20.61
N SER A 169 -23.74 -5.99 19.96
CA SER A 169 -23.43 -7.42 20.09
C SER A 169 -22.97 -7.79 21.51
N ILE A 170 -22.11 -6.97 22.13
CA ILE A 170 -21.69 -7.14 23.53
C ILE A 170 -22.90 -7.08 24.44
N THR A 171 -23.74 -6.06 24.26
CA THR A 171 -24.96 -5.85 25.06
C THR A 171 -25.92 -7.02 24.93
N GLN A 172 -26.17 -7.49 23.69
CA GLN A 172 -27.04 -8.63 23.43
C GLN A 172 -26.50 -9.91 24.08
N THR A 173 -25.20 -10.18 23.95
CA THR A 173 -24.55 -11.34 24.59
C THR A 173 -24.69 -11.28 26.11
N TYR A 174 -24.43 -10.12 26.70
CA TYR A 174 -24.59 -9.90 28.14
C TYR A 174 -26.04 -10.16 28.60
N LEU A 175 -27.03 -9.61 27.89
CA LEU A 175 -28.45 -9.82 28.21
C LEU A 175 -28.88 -11.28 28.09
N LEU A 176 -28.43 -11.99 27.04
CA LEU A 176 -28.75 -13.40 26.83
C LEU A 176 -28.06 -14.33 27.84
N SER A 177 -26.88 -13.96 28.32
CA SER A 177 -26.15 -14.72 29.35
C SER A 177 -26.82 -14.62 30.73
N LYS A 178 -27.63 -13.59 30.95
CA LYS A 178 -28.33 -13.37 32.21
C LYS A 178 -29.60 -14.23 32.25
N LYS A 179 -29.51 -15.41 32.88
CA LYS A 179 -30.70 -16.19 33.24
C LYS A 179 -31.49 -15.38 34.29
N PHE A 180 -32.70 -14.98 33.93
CA PHE A 180 -33.71 -14.51 34.89
C PHE A 180 -34.41 -15.72 35.53
#